data_AF-A0A378INE3-F1
#
_entry.id   AF-A0A378INE3-F1
#
_cell.length_a   1.000
_cell.length_b   1.000
_cell.length_c   1.000
_cell.angle_alpha   90.00
_cell.angle_beta   90.00
_cell.angle_gamma   90.00
#
_symmetry.space_group_name_H-M   'P 1'
#
loop_
_entity.id
_entity.type
_entity.pdbx_description
1 polymer ?
#
loop_
_entity_poly.entity_id
_entity_poly.type
_entity_poly.pdbx_seq_one_letter_code
_entity_poly.pdbx_strand_id
1 'polypeptide(L)'
;MDKRYLSPLEILNIATQHAYAADYLLQQLTHGTVREADSLTVLTPITSLMYQAFQLTLKAYCLHEHRPIKEYKKLMELVELNSHLGFSHQEIILLKTLTKQQAFHKGTDFDLWENQQQFHVFCEEILSLYQRLQMMMPLELHPDYQR
;
A
#
# COMPACT_ATOMS: atom_id res chain seq x y z
N MET A 1 -12.26 13.06 -24.39
CA MET A 1 -11.01 12.45 -23.89
C MET A 1 -11.21 10.95 -23.90
N ASP A 2 -10.54 10.23 -24.80
CA ASP A 2 -10.50 8.78 -24.75
C ASP A 2 -9.89 8.34 -23.41
N LYS A 3 -10.66 7.62 -22.60
CA LYS A 3 -10.17 7.05 -21.35
C LYS A 3 -9.25 5.89 -21.70
N ARG A 4 -7.95 6.15 -21.82
CA ARG A 4 -6.92 5.10 -21.89
C ARG A 4 -6.92 4.37 -20.55
N TYR A 5 -7.38 3.12 -20.55
CA TYR A 5 -7.24 2.24 -19.40
C TYR A 5 -5.77 1.83 -19.26
N LEU A 6 -5.22 1.96 -18.05
CA LEU A 6 -3.86 1.49 -17.75
C LEU A 6 -3.84 -0.03 -17.73
N SER A 7 -2.80 -0.60 -18.34
CA SER A 7 -2.48 -2.03 -18.24
C SER A 7 -2.09 -2.41 -16.81
N PRO A 8 -2.18 -3.70 -16.42
CA PRO A 8 -1.70 -4.18 -15.12
C PRO A 8 -0.25 -3.77 -14.83
N LEU A 9 0.61 -3.75 -15.85
CA LEU A 9 2.01 -3.37 -15.73
C LEU A 9 2.22 -1.88 -15.46
N GLU A 10 1.48 -1.03 -16.18
CA GLU A 10 1.49 0.42 -15.91
C GLU A 10 0.99 0.71 -14.48
N ILE A 11 -0.03 -0.03 -14.01
CA ILE A 11 -0.54 0.09 -12.64
C ILE A 11 0.51 -0.36 -11.62
N LEU A 12 1.19 -1.49 -11.87
CA LEU A 12 2.25 -1.98 -10.98
C LEU A 12 3.41 -1.00 -10.86
N ASN A 13 3.84 -0.40 -11.98
CA ASN A 13 4.90 0.61 -11.95
C ASN A 13 4.54 1.79 -11.05
N ILE A 14 3.29 2.29 -11.15
CA ILE A 14 2.80 3.36 -10.27
C ILE A 14 2.76 2.88 -8.81
N ALA A 15 2.31 1.65 -8.55
CA ALA A 15 2.27 1.08 -7.20
C ALA A 15 3.67 1.02 -6.57
N THR A 16 4.67 0.57 -7.32
CA THR A 16 6.07 0.50 -6.88
C THR A 16 6.65 1.89 -6.62
N GLN A 17 6.30 2.90 -7.42
CA GLN A 17 6.70 4.28 -7.16
C GLN A 17 6.14 4.82 -5.84
N HIS A 18 4.89 4.49 -5.50
CA HIS A 18 4.32 4.85 -4.20
C HIS A 18 5.05 4.18 -3.05
N ALA A 19 5.33 2.88 -3.14
CA ALA A 19 6.08 2.15 -2.12
C ALA A 19 7.51 2.68 -1.96
N TYR A 20 8.19 2.97 -3.06
CA TYR A 20 9.53 3.56 -3.03
C TYR A 20 9.53 4.95 -2.38
N ALA A 21 8.56 5.79 -2.71
CA ALA A 21 8.42 7.10 -2.07
C ALA A 21 8.14 6.97 -0.57
N ALA A 22 7.32 5.99 -0.16
CA ALA A 22 7.03 5.74 1.25
C ALA A 22 8.28 5.30 2.02
N ASP A 23 9.05 4.36 1.49
CA ASP A 23 10.32 3.89 2.06
C ASP A 23 11.34 5.02 2.16
N TYR A 24 11.52 5.78 1.07
CA TYR A 24 12.42 6.93 1.06
C TYR A 24 12.05 7.96 2.12
N LEU A 25 10.76 8.30 2.26
CA LEU A 25 10.29 9.23 3.28
C LEU A 25 10.56 8.69 4.69
N LEU A 26 10.28 7.42 4.96
CA LEU A 26 10.54 6.82 6.27
C LEU A 26 12.04 6.91 6.62
N GLN A 27 12.90 6.57 5.67
CA GLN A 27 14.35 6.68 5.86
C GLN A 27 14.78 8.12 6.17
N GLN A 28 14.25 9.13 5.47
CA GLN A 28 14.58 10.54 5.76
C GLN A 28 14.24 10.94 7.21
N LEU A 29 13.13 10.45 7.74
CA LEU A 29 12.72 10.71 9.13
C LEU A 29 13.69 10.11 10.14
N THR A 30 14.12 8.87 9.90
CA THR A 30 15.09 8.17 10.77
C THR A 30 16.45 8.86 10.77
N HIS A 31 16.83 9.53 9.68
CA HIS A 31 18.08 10.28 9.57
C HIS A 31 17.99 11.73 10.08
N GLY A 32 16.85 12.13 10.67
CA GLY A 32 16.69 13.41 11.37
C GLY A 32 16.65 14.64 10.47
N THR A 33 16.33 14.50 9.18
CA THR A 33 16.23 15.63 8.23
C THR A 33 14.96 16.45 8.39
N VAL A 34 13.95 15.93 9.09
CA VAL A 34 12.67 16.61 9.38
C VAL A 34 12.61 16.96 10.87
N ARG A 35 12.89 18.23 11.21
CA ARG A 35 13.07 18.66 12.62
C ARG A 35 11.86 19.33 13.29
N GLU A 36 10.79 19.68 12.57
CA GLU A 36 9.80 20.65 13.12
C GLU A 36 8.32 20.41 12.76
N ALA A 37 7.91 19.20 12.36
CA ALA A 37 6.49 18.91 12.11
C ALA A 37 5.91 18.04 13.23
N ASP A 38 4.61 18.25 13.54
CA ASP A 38 3.87 17.52 14.57
C ASP A 38 4.09 16.01 14.42
N SER A 39 4.63 15.38 15.46
CA SER A 39 5.31 14.07 15.43
C SER A 39 4.52 12.96 14.73
N LEU A 40 3.20 12.96 14.83
CA LEU A 40 2.32 11.98 14.18
C LEU A 40 1.96 12.34 12.73
N THR A 41 1.83 13.63 12.41
CA THR A 41 1.47 14.10 11.05
C THR A 41 2.57 13.83 10.01
N VAL A 42 3.79 13.57 10.48
CA VAL A 42 4.95 13.32 9.62
C VAL A 42 4.94 11.92 9.01
N LEU A 43 4.32 10.94 9.70
CA LEU A 43 4.21 9.55 9.25
C LEU A 43 2.94 9.29 8.41
N THR A 44 1.96 10.18 8.51
CA THR A 44 0.71 10.21 7.73
C THR A 44 0.94 10.01 6.21
N PRO A 45 1.83 10.74 5.51
CA PRO A 45 2.07 10.55 4.08
C PRO A 45 2.53 9.13 3.73
N ILE A 46 3.32 8.50 4.60
CA ILE A 46 3.85 7.14 4.39
C ILE A 46 2.69 6.15 4.30
N THR A 47 1.76 6.20 5.25
CA THR A 47 0.58 5.31 5.20
C THR A 47 -0.34 5.58 4.03
N SER A 48 -0.49 6.83 3.58
CA SER A 48 -1.26 7.13 2.37
C SER A 48 -0.63 6.56 1.11
N LEU A 49 0.70 6.69 0.97
CA LEU A 49 1.44 6.10 -0.13
C LEU A 49 1.35 4.57 -0.11
N MET A 50 1.51 3.96 1.06
CA MET A 50 1.39 2.51 1.21
C MET A 50 -0.02 2.01 0.92
N TYR A 51 -1.06 2.72 1.36
CA TYR A 51 -2.44 2.38 1.02
C TYR A 51 -2.64 2.35 -0.50
N GLN A 52 -2.13 3.36 -1.21
CA GLN A 52 -2.18 3.42 -2.68
C GLN A 52 -1.37 2.29 -3.32
N ALA A 53 -0.17 2.02 -2.82
CA ALA A 53 0.68 0.94 -3.32
C ALA A 53 -0.02 -0.42 -3.23
N PHE A 54 -0.55 -0.79 -2.05
CA PHE A 54 -1.29 -2.05 -1.88
C PHE A 54 -2.54 -2.10 -2.76
N GLN A 55 -3.32 -1.03 -2.80
CA GLN A 55 -4.55 -0.97 -3.59
C GLN A 55 -4.25 -1.18 -5.09
N LEU A 56 -3.24 -0.50 -5.61
CA LEU A 56 -2.87 -0.60 -7.02
C LEU A 56 -2.27 -1.97 -7.36
N THR A 57 -1.40 -2.53 -6.51
CA THR A 57 -0.83 -3.86 -6.73
C THR A 57 -1.90 -4.95 -6.76
N LEU A 58 -2.77 -5.02 -5.75
CA LEU A 58 -3.84 -6.01 -5.71
C LEU A 58 -4.86 -5.82 -6.84
N LYS A 59 -5.10 -4.58 -7.26
CA LYS A 59 -5.91 -4.27 -8.43
C LYS A 59 -5.26 -4.77 -9.72
N ALA A 60 -3.95 -4.61 -9.88
CA ALA A 60 -3.23 -5.10 -11.04
C ALA A 60 -3.27 -6.64 -11.13
N TYR A 61 -3.09 -7.33 -10.00
CA TYR A 61 -3.20 -8.80 -9.94
C TYR A 61 -4.60 -9.27 -10.36
N CYS A 62 -5.66 -8.68 -9.79
CA CYS A 62 -7.03 -8.98 -10.19
C CYS A 62 -7.31 -8.67 -11.68
N LEU A 63 -6.79 -7.56 -12.22
CA LEU A 63 -6.98 -7.18 -13.63
C LEU A 63 -6.30 -8.17 -14.58
N HIS A 64 -5.13 -8.68 -14.19
CA HIS A 64 -4.40 -9.68 -14.95
C HIS A 64 -5.18 -11.00 -15.03
N GLU A 65 -5.71 -11.47 -13.91
CA GLU A 65 -6.40 -12.76 -13.83
C GLU A 65 -7.85 -12.74 -14.37
N HIS A 66 -8.63 -11.68 -14.11
CA HIS A 66 -10.11 -11.75 -14.23
C HIS A 66 -10.77 -10.86 -15.31
N ARG A 67 -10.03 -9.99 -16.04
CA ARG A 67 -10.60 -8.94 -16.93
C ARG A 67 -11.63 -8.03 -16.19
N PRO A 68 -12.04 -6.87 -16.76
CA PRO A 68 -12.06 -5.58 -16.04
C PRO A 68 -12.80 -5.58 -14.69
N ILE A 69 -12.09 -5.13 -13.65
CA ILE A 69 -12.68 -4.79 -12.35
C ILE A 69 -13.64 -3.62 -12.59
N LYS A 70 -14.94 -3.89 -12.58
CA LYS A 70 -15.98 -2.92 -12.97
C LYS A 70 -16.09 -1.71 -12.04
N GLU A 71 -15.43 -1.69 -10.88
CA GLU A 71 -15.72 -0.72 -9.82
C GLU A 71 -14.50 -0.29 -9.00
N TYR A 72 -14.63 0.85 -8.32
CA TYR A 72 -13.70 1.30 -7.29
C TYR A 72 -13.80 0.39 -6.07
N LYS A 73 -12.87 -0.57 -5.95
CA LYS A 73 -12.80 -1.46 -4.78
C LYS A 73 -11.93 -0.86 -3.68
N LYS A 74 -12.40 -0.99 -2.43
CA LYS A 74 -11.62 -0.65 -1.23
C LYS A 74 -10.49 -1.66 -1.04
N LEU A 75 -9.46 -1.30 -0.28
CA LEU A 75 -8.31 -2.17 -0.02
C LEU A 75 -8.73 -3.56 0.48
N MET A 76 -9.60 -3.64 1.50
CA MET A 76 -10.01 -4.95 2.04
C MET A 76 -10.80 -5.81 1.06
N GLU A 77 -11.60 -5.20 0.17
CA GLU A 77 -12.31 -5.93 -0.89
C GLU A 77 -11.32 -6.51 -1.91
N LEU A 78 -10.22 -5.80 -2.20
CA LEU A 78 -9.16 -6.32 -3.04
C LEU A 78 -8.37 -7.44 -2.36
N VAL A 79 -8.16 -7.36 -1.04
CA VAL A 79 -7.53 -8.44 -0.27
C VAL A 79 -8.36 -9.72 -0.35
N GLU A 80 -9.70 -9.60 -0.23
CA GLU A 80 -10.61 -10.75 -0.34
C GLU A 80 -10.58 -11.38 -1.74
N LEU A 81 -10.55 -10.56 -2.80
CA LEU A 81 -10.42 -11.05 -4.18
C LEU A 81 -9.08 -11.73 -4.46
N ASN A 82 -8.03 -11.36 -3.73
CA ASN A 82 -6.71 -11.97 -3.82
C ASN A 82 -6.46 -12.96 -2.66
N SER A 83 -7.51 -13.63 -2.17
CA SER A 83 -7.40 -14.58 -1.05
C SER A 83 -6.43 -15.74 -1.31
N HIS A 84 -6.19 -16.08 -2.58
CA HIS A 84 -5.20 -17.08 -2.99
C HIS A 84 -3.75 -16.72 -2.63
N LEU A 85 -3.44 -15.44 -2.37
CA LEU A 85 -2.10 -15.00 -1.96
C LEU A 85 -1.73 -15.47 -0.54
N GLY A 86 -2.69 -15.95 0.25
CA GLY A 86 -2.40 -16.60 1.53
C GLY A 86 -1.89 -15.66 2.62
N PHE A 87 -2.46 -14.44 2.72
CA PHE A 87 -2.17 -13.54 3.84
C PHE A 87 -2.49 -14.20 5.18
N SER A 88 -1.54 -14.13 6.11
CA SER A 88 -1.74 -14.55 7.49
C SER A 88 -2.71 -13.63 8.23
N HIS A 89 -3.19 -14.07 9.39
CA HIS A 89 -4.09 -13.27 10.21
C HIS A 89 -3.47 -11.93 10.64
N GLN A 90 -2.18 -11.92 10.99
CA GLN A 90 -1.46 -10.70 11.38
C GLN A 90 -1.37 -9.70 10.22
N GLU A 91 -1.10 -10.17 9.01
CA GLU A 91 -1.01 -9.32 7.82
C GLU A 91 -2.37 -8.71 7.46
N ILE A 92 -3.45 -9.48 7.61
CA ILE A 92 -4.82 -8.97 7.46
C ILE A 92 -5.11 -7.89 8.50
N ILE A 93 -4.63 -8.04 9.74
CA ILE A 93 -4.76 -6.99 10.77
C ILE A 93 -4.02 -5.72 10.33
N LEU A 94 -2.78 -5.83 9.84
CA LEU A 94 -2.01 -4.68 9.35
C LEU A 94 -2.75 -3.93 8.24
N LEU A 95 -3.30 -4.65 7.25
CA LEU A 95 -4.06 -4.06 6.14
C LEU A 95 -5.38 -3.41 6.60
N LYS A 96 -6.05 -3.98 7.61
CA LYS A 96 -7.23 -3.37 8.25
C LYS A 96 -6.85 -2.09 8.97
N THR A 97 -5.74 -2.08 9.71
CA THR A 97 -5.23 -0.89 10.38
C THR A 97 -4.85 0.20 9.37
N LEU A 98 -4.19 -0.16 8.27
CA LEU A 98 -3.90 0.75 7.16
C LEU A 98 -5.17 1.38 6.57
N THR A 99 -6.23 0.58 6.42
CA THR A 99 -7.53 1.07 5.93
C THR A 99 -8.17 2.08 6.88
N LYS A 100 -8.08 1.84 8.20
CA LYS A 100 -8.56 2.79 9.22
C LYS A 100 -7.74 4.08 9.20
N GLN A 101 -6.41 3.97 9.11
CA GLN A 101 -5.53 5.13 9.00
C GLN A 101 -5.86 5.99 7.76
N GLN A 102 -6.17 5.38 6.61
CA GLN A 102 -6.56 6.13 5.42
C GLN A 102 -7.94 6.80 5.57
N ALA A 103 -8.85 6.23 6.37
CA ALA A 103 -10.14 6.85 6.68
C ALA A 103 -9.99 8.05 7.62
N PHE A 104 -8.96 8.05 8.49
CA PHE A 104 -8.61 9.18 9.36
C PHE A 104 -8.37 10.47 8.57
N HIS A 105 -7.66 10.36 7.43
CA HIS A 105 -7.37 11.51 6.56
C HIS A 105 -8.63 12.09 5.90
N LYS A 106 -9.78 11.41 5.99
CA LYS A 106 -11.09 11.89 5.52
C LYS A 106 -11.94 12.51 6.64
N GLY A 107 -11.35 12.81 7.80
CA GLY A 107 -12.00 13.51 8.90
C GLY A 107 -12.77 12.60 9.87
N THR A 108 -12.46 11.31 9.90
CA THR A 108 -13.00 10.37 10.91
C THR A 108 -11.95 10.15 11.98
N ASP A 109 -12.12 10.73 13.16
CA ASP A 109 -11.13 10.66 14.24
C ASP A 109 -11.03 9.22 14.79
N PHE A 110 -9.87 8.60 14.65
CA PHE A 110 -9.56 7.29 15.22
C PHE A 110 -8.24 7.46 15.99
N ASP A 111 -8.28 7.34 17.32
CA ASP A 111 -7.09 7.20 18.16
C ASP A 111 -6.44 5.83 17.91
N LEU A 112 -5.71 5.70 16.80
CA LEU A 112 -5.03 4.46 16.41
C LEU A 112 -3.67 4.30 17.06
N TRP A 113 -3.04 5.40 17.46
CA TRP A 113 -1.65 5.42 17.92
C TRP A 113 -1.57 6.14 19.25
N GLU A 114 -0.96 5.48 20.24
CA GLU A 114 -0.68 6.08 21.55
C GLU A 114 0.53 7.03 21.47
N ASN A 115 1.46 6.77 20.55
CA ASN A 115 2.68 7.55 20.37
C ASN A 115 3.28 7.37 18.96
N GLN A 116 4.24 8.24 18.62
CA GLN A 116 4.94 8.22 17.33
C GLN A 116 5.74 6.94 17.10
N GLN A 117 6.32 6.35 18.15
CA GLN A 117 7.12 5.12 18.00
C GLN A 117 6.25 3.95 17.52
N GLN A 118 5.06 3.80 18.08
CA GLN A 118 4.09 2.80 17.65
C GLN A 118 3.71 3.01 16.18
N PHE A 119 3.49 4.26 15.77
CA PHE A 119 3.15 4.58 14.39
C PHE A 119 4.32 4.32 13.43
N HIS A 120 5.55 4.60 13.86
CA HIS A 120 6.76 4.28 13.10
C HIS A 120 6.93 2.77 12.93
N VAL A 121 6.77 1.98 14.00
CA VAL A 121 6.82 0.52 13.93
C VAL A 121 5.81 -0.01 12.93
N PHE A 122 4.57 0.51 12.94
CA PHE A 122 3.57 0.14 11.96
C PHE A 122 4.00 0.47 10.51
N CYS A 123 4.66 1.60 10.28
CA CYS A 123 5.18 1.97 8.96
C CYS A 123 6.26 0.99 8.46
N GLU A 124 7.14 0.53 9.34
CA GLU A 124 8.14 -0.51 9.02
C GLU A 124 7.47 -1.86 8.69
N GLU A 125 6.48 -2.25 9.49
CA GLU A 125 5.72 -3.50 9.29
C GLU A 125 4.96 -3.49 7.96
N ILE A 126 4.32 -2.36 7.61
CA ILE A 126 3.52 -2.27 6.38
C ILE A 126 4.41 -2.24 5.12
N LEU A 127 5.60 -1.65 5.20
CA LEU A 127 6.62 -1.71 4.14
C LEU A 127 7.14 -3.14 3.96
N SER A 128 7.47 -3.81 5.07
CA SER A 128 7.91 -5.21 5.06
C SER A 128 6.85 -6.13 4.47
N LEU A 129 5.58 -5.92 4.81
CA LEU A 129 4.46 -6.66 4.21
C LEU A 129 4.37 -6.42 2.70
N TYR A 130 4.60 -5.19 2.24
CA TYR A 130 4.55 -4.89 0.81
C TYR A 130 5.68 -5.57 0.04
N GLN A 131 6.89 -5.62 0.60
CA GLN A 131 8.00 -6.38 0.03
C GLN A 131 7.64 -7.86 -0.11
N ARG A 132 7.01 -8.46 0.90
CA ARG A 132 6.51 -9.85 0.81
C ARG A 132 5.46 -10.01 -0.29
N LEU A 133 4.53 -9.07 -0.42
CA LEU A 133 3.51 -9.09 -1.47
C LEU A 133 4.13 -9.07 -2.89
N GLN A 134 5.22 -8.33 -3.07
CA GLN A 134 5.96 -8.30 -4.34
C GLN A 134 6.56 -9.68 -4.69
N MET A 135 6.98 -10.47 -3.68
CA MET A 135 7.47 -11.84 -3.90
C MET A 135 6.36 -12.82 -4.31
N MET A 136 5.09 -12.44 -4.15
CA MET A 136 3.92 -13.24 -4.53
C MET A 136 3.34 -12.81 -5.89
N MET A 137 4.06 -11.98 -6.64
CA MET A 137 3.62 -11.50 -7.96
C MET A 137 3.45 -12.67 -8.94
N PRO A 138 2.34 -12.73 -9.70
CA PRO A 138 2.21 -13.65 -10.83
C PRO A 138 3.39 -13.52 -11.81
N LEU A 139 3.91 -14.65 -12.29
CA LEU A 139 5.14 -14.69 -13.11
C LEU A 139 4.99 -13.84 -14.39
N GLU A 140 3.81 -13.83 -14.99
CA GLU A 140 3.48 -13.08 -16.19
C GLU A 140 3.56 -11.55 -15.99
N LEU A 141 3.44 -11.09 -14.75
CA LEU A 141 3.59 -9.69 -14.37
C LEU A 141 5.02 -9.35 -13.95
N HIS A 142 5.85 -10.36 -13.72
CA HIS A 142 7.22 -10.17 -13.28
C HIS A 142 8.07 -9.54 -14.42
N PRO A 143 8.89 -8.52 -14.13
CA PRO A 143 9.69 -7.84 -15.16
C PRO A 143 10.57 -8.79 -16.00
N ASP A 144 11.10 -9.84 -15.37
CA ASP A 144 11.98 -10.82 -16.03
C ASP A 144 11.29 -11.64 -17.14
N TYR A 145 9.96 -11.75 -17.10
CA TYR A 145 9.17 -12.53 -18.06
C TYR A 145 8.58 -11.68 -19.20
N GLN A 146 8.88 -10.38 -19.25
CA GLN A 146 8.38 -9.45 -20.28
C GLN A 146 9.32 -9.28 -21.47
N ARG A 147 10.20 -10.27 -21.72
CA ARG A 147 11.13 -10.27 -22.85
C ARG A 147 10.47 -10.69 -24.16
#